data_AF-A0A9P1HDK4-F1
#
_entry.id   AF-A0A9P1HDK4-F1
#
_cell.length_a   1.000
_cell.length_b   1.000
_cell.length_c   1.000
_cell.angle_alpha   90.00
_cell.angle_beta   90.00
_cell.angle_gamma   90.00
#
_symmetry.space_group_name_H-M   'P 1'
#
loop_
_entity.id
_entity.type
_entity.pdbx_description
1 polymer ?
#
loop_
_entity_poly.entity_id
_entity_poly.type
_entity_poly.pdbx_seq_one_letter_code
_entity_poly.pdbx_strand_id
1 'polypeptide(L)'
;EQYGIYQITEELYKIDIEDVLVHFDGYEAKIQLSTLYKNKQCGLCGHYDNEETNEFRRADNIETSDIKEFHNSFLYQDNECEMDTYELNKESNYRLMDEESRYDNEYDVKTDAEEPVLRTRVLERGHRVCFSTEPVPECLSEMKERDTYNKVVSFRCLRRSAPLADRLVREIRRENVLTSDLLEEIEETYEHKLRLPKMCLAF
;
A
#
# COMPACT_ATOMS: atom_id res chain seq x y z
N GLU A 1 -4.55 -17.35 15.90
CA GLU A 1 -3.89 -16.09 15.53
C GLU A 1 -2.78 -15.79 16.54
N GLN A 2 -1.53 -16.19 16.28
CA GLN A 2 -0.41 -16.01 17.24
C GLN A 2 0.70 -15.09 16.70
N TYR A 3 0.62 -14.64 15.45
CA TYR A 3 1.70 -13.92 14.77
C TYR A 3 1.27 -12.58 14.15
N GLY A 4 0.06 -12.09 14.44
CA GLY A 4 -0.44 -10.84 13.83
C GLY A 4 -0.62 -10.93 12.30
N ILE A 5 -0.77 -12.13 11.75
CA ILE A 5 -0.95 -12.34 10.30
C ILE A 5 -2.43 -12.63 10.03
N TYR A 6 -3.01 -11.85 9.13
CA TYR A 6 -4.41 -11.90 8.76
C TYR A 6 -4.54 -12.03 7.24
N GLN A 7 -5.35 -12.99 6.79
CA GLN A 7 -5.68 -13.13 5.39
C GLN A 7 -6.81 -12.16 5.03
N ILE A 8 -6.55 -11.25 4.09
CA ILE A 8 -7.54 -10.27 3.63
C ILE A 8 -8.29 -10.82 2.41
N THR A 9 -7.54 -11.41 1.47
CA THR A 9 -8.07 -12.15 0.32
C THR A 9 -7.22 -13.41 0.10
N GLU A 10 -7.53 -14.21 -0.93
CA GLU A 10 -6.69 -15.36 -1.30
C GLU A 10 -5.22 -14.97 -1.55
N GLU A 11 -4.99 -13.77 -2.08
CA GLU A 11 -3.66 -13.29 -2.50
C GLU A 11 -3.08 -12.21 -1.58
N LEU A 12 -3.91 -11.53 -0.76
CA LEU A 12 -3.48 -10.40 0.07
C LEU A 12 -3.46 -10.74 1.56
N TYR A 13 -2.30 -10.54 2.20
CA TYR A 13 -2.08 -10.71 3.63
C TYR A 13 -1.79 -9.37 4.30
N LYS A 14 -2.37 -9.18 5.48
CA LYS A 14 -2.06 -8.09 6.42
C LYS A 14 -1.23 -8.67 7.55
N ILE A 15 -0.07 -8.07 7.81
CA ILE A 15 0.79 -8.40 8.95
C ILE A 15 0.83 -7.17 9.85
N ASP A 16 0.35 -7.32 11.08
CA ASP A 16 0.15 -6.24 12.04
C ASP A 16 0.97 -6.52 13.30
N ILE A 17 2.05 -5.74 13.46
CA ILE A 17 3.03 -5.89 14.54
C ILE A 17 3.12 -4.55 15.29
N GLU A 18 2.03 -4.19 15.96
CA GLU A 18 1.85 -2.98 16.78
C GLU A 18 2.08 -1.66 16.00
N ASP A 19 3.33 -1.29 15.79
CA ASP A 19 3.72 -0.04 15.12
C ASP A 19 4.05 -0.22 13.63
N VAL A 20 4.03 -1.47 13.15
CA VAL A 20 4.36 -1.82 11.76
C VAL A 20 3.19 -2.57 11.14
N LEU A 21 2.74 -2.06 10.00
CA LEU A 21 1.70 -2.69 9.19
C LEU A 21 2.27 -3.04 7.81
N VAL A 22 2.16 -4.31 7.43
CA VAL A 22 2.60 -4.79 6.11
C VAL A 22 1.42 -5.37 5.35
N HIS A 23 1.22 -4.90 4.13
CA HIS A 23 0.35 -5.55 3.15
C HIS A 23 1.23 -6.28 2.14
N PHE A 24 1.04 -7.59 2.01
CA PHE A 24 1.84 -8.43 1.12
C PHE A 24 0.93 -9.24 0.21
N ASP A 25 1.13 -9.12 -1.10
CA ASP A 25 0.32 -9.81 -2.11
C ASP A 25 1.01 -11.05 -2.73
N GLY A 26 2.14 -11.49 -2.15
CA GLY A 26 2.98 -12.54 -2.72
C GLY A 26 4.09 -12.03 -3.63
N TYR A 27 4.00 -10.77 -4.10
CA TYR A 27 4.98 -10.14 -4.97
C TYR A 27 5.51 -8.82 -4.38
N GLU A 28 4.63 -7.92 -3.98
CA GLU A 28 4.91 -6.61 -3.42
C GLU A 28 4.57 -6.55 -1.93
N ALA A 29 5.45 -5.92 -1.15
CA ALA A 29 5.25 -5.62 0.26
C ALA A 29 5.14 -4.10 0.47
N LYS A 30 3.95 -3.62 0.88
CA LYS A 30 3.76 -2.24 1.30
C LYS A 30 3.86 -2.14 2.82
N ILE A 31 4.85 -1.37 3.29
CA ILE A 31 5.14 -1.20 4.72
C ILE A 31 4.66 0.19 5.14
N GLN A 32 3.85 0.24 6.20
CA GLN A 32 3.41 1.47 6.85
C GLN A 32 3.95 1.47 8.28
N LEU A 33 4.69 2.52 8.63
CA LEU A 33 5.26 2.70 9.95
C LEU A 33 4.53 3.78 10.73
N SER A 34 4.40 3.56 12.04
CA SER A 34 3.96 4.57 12.98
C SER A 34 4.89 5.79 12.95
N THR A 35 4.31 6.99 13.11
CA THR A 35 5.07 8.26 13.23
C THR A 35 6.08 8.28 14.38
N LEU A 36 6.00 7.33 15.32
CA LEU A 36 7.00 7.11 16.37
C LEU A 36 8.39 6.74 15.83
N TYR A 37 8.47 6.26 14.59
CA TYR A 37 9.69 5.88 13.89
C TYR A 37 10.25 7.01 13.00
N LYS A 38 9.64 8.20 13.02
CA LYS A 38 10.15 9.35 12.28
C LYS A 38 11.59 9.66 12.69
N ASN A 39 12.47 9.85 11.71
CA ASN A 39 13.92 10.04 11.86
C ASN A 39 14.68 8.85 12.53
N LYS A 40 14.05 7.67 12.66
CA LYS A 40 14.68 6.47 13.24
C LYS A 40 14.84 5.33 12.22
N GLN A 41 14.25 5.49 11.03
CA GLN A 41 14.35 4.52 9.96
C GLN A 41 15.70 4.64 9.24
N CYS A 42 16.19 3.51 8.73
CA CYS A 42 17.26 3.45 7.75
C CYS A 42 17.03 2.23 6.85
N GLY A 43 17.54 2.27 5.62
CA GLY A 43 17.41 1.16 4.68
C GLY A 43 17.04 1.64 3.29
N LEU A 44 16.65 0.67 2.45
CA LEU A 44 16.25 0.90 1.07
C LEU A 44 14.98 1.76 0.92
N CYS A 45 14.17 1.87 1.99
CA CYS A 45 12.96 2.72 2.02
C CYS A 45 13.21 4.11 2.64
N GLY A 46 14.47 4.51 2.84
CA GLY A 46 14.82 5.85 3.30
C GLY A 46 14.97 6.04 4.81
N HIS A 47 14.88 7.30 5.24
CA HIS A 47 15.13 7.74 6.64
C HIS A 47 13.89 8.20 7.40
N TYR A 48 12.77 8.30 6.70
CA TYR A 48 11.49 8.75 7.26
C TYR A 48 11.63 10.09 8.02
N ASP A 49 12.31 11.06 7.41
CA ASP A 49 12.54 12.42 7.94
C ASP A 49 11.79 13.52 7.18
N ASN A 50 11.06 13.15 6.11
CA ASN A 50 10.38 14.02 5.16
C ASN A 50 11.32 14.87 4.28
N GLU A 51 12.58 14.46 4.12
CA GLU A 51 13.51 15.07 3.19
C GLU A 51 13.68 14.17 1.96
N GLU A 52 13.57 14.73 0.76
CA GLU A 52 13.71 13.97 -0.49
C GLU A 52 15.15 14.02 -1.03
N THR A 53 15.93 15.03 -0.61
CA THR A 53 17.23 15.33 -1.22
C THR A 53 18.38 14.47 -0.72
N ASN A 54 18.21 13.77 0.41
CA ASN A 54 19.25 12.97 1.07
C ASN A 54 18.91 11.48 1.15
N GLU A 55 18.01 10.99 0.29
CA GLU A 55 17.44 9.64 0.39
C GLU A 55 18.45 8.52 0.11
N PHE A 56 19.50 8.81 -0.66
CA PHE A 56 20.57 7.86 -0.95
C PHE A 56 21.66 7.91 0.12
N ARG A 57 21.37 7.31 1.27
CA ARG A 57 22.34 7.12 2.34
C ARG A 57 22.66 5.65 2.51
N ARG A 58 23.94 5.32 2.41
CA ARG A 58 24.44 3.96 2.55
C ARG A 58 24.24 3.42 3.98
N ALA A 59 24.41 2.11 4.14
CA ALA A 59 24.31 1.43 5.44
C ALA A 59 25.29 1.95 6.52
N ASP A 60 26.39 2.59 6.11
CA ASP A 60 27.33 3.28 7.02
C ASP A 60 26.93 4.74 7.35
N ASN A 61 25.71 5.13 6.99
CA ASN A 61 25.12 6.45 7.21
C ASN A 61 25.82 7.59 6.44
N ILE A 62 26.53 7.27 5.35
CA ILE A 62 27.16 8.24 4.46
C ILE A 62 26.27 8.45 3.22
N GLU A 63 26.02 9.71 2.88
CA GLU A 63 25.27 10.10 1.68
C GLU A 63 26.10 9.84 0.40
N THR A 64 25.43 9.38 -0.64
CA THR A 64 26.02 9.12 -1.97
C THR A 64 25.05 9.56 -3.05
N SER A 65 25.58 9.99 -4.20
CA SER A 65 24.77 10.23 -5.40
C SER A 65 24.66 8.99 -6.29
N ASP A 66 25.40 7.92 -5.97
CA ASP A 66 25.40 6.68 -6.74
C ASP A 66 24.40 5.68 -6.13
N ILE A 67 23.30 5.44 -6.86
CA ILE A 67 22.25 4.48 -6.46
C ILE A 67 22.77 3.06 -6.29
N LYS A 68 23.85 2.68 -7.00
CA LYS A 68 24.45 1.36 -6.86
C LYS A 68 25.24 1.26 -5.58
N GLU A 69 25.99 2.29 -5.22
CA GLU A 69 26.67 2.33 -3.92
C GLU A 69 25.65 2.27 -2.78
N PHE A 70 24.55 3.02 -2.90
CA PHE A 70 23.43 2.97 -1.97
C PHE A 70 22.86 1.55 -1.86
N HIS A 71 22.37 0.97 -2.96
CA HIS A 71 21.76 -0.36 -2.99
C HIS A 71 22.73 -1.44 -2.47
N ASN A 72 23.96 -1.47 -2.98
CA ASN A 72 24.94 -2.49 -2.60
C ASN A 72 25.34 -2.42 -1.12
N SER A 73 25.28 -1.23 -0.50
CA SER A 73 25.64 -1.09 0.91
C SER A 73 24.69 -1.82 1.86
N PHE A 74 23.44 -2.09 1.45
CA PHE A 74 22.44 -2.80 2.25
C PHE A 74 22.38 -4.30 1.95
N LEU A 75 23.23 -4.81 1.06
CA LEU A 75 23.29 -6.24 0.78
C LEU A 75 23.86 -6.99 1.98
N TYR A 76 23.09 -7.91 2.54
CA TYR A 76 23.56 -8.80 3.59
C TYR A 76 24.50 -9.85 3.00
N GLN A 77 25.74 -9.86 3.48
CA GLN A 77 26.74 -10.83 3.04
C GLN A 77 26.76 -11.99 4.04
N ASP A 78 26.24 -13.14 3.61
CA ASP A 78 26.37 -14.41 4.33
C ASP A 78 26.89 -15.47 3.37
N ASN A 79 27.56 -16.48 3.91
CA ASN A 79 28.09 -17.62 3.15
C ASN A 79 26.97 -18.48 2.54
N GLU A 80 25.72 -18.27 2.96
CA GLU A 80 24.52 -18.96 2.45
C GLU A 80 23.82 -18.20 1.30
N CYS A 81 24.13 -16.91 1.09
CA CYS A 81 23.56 -16.11 0.01
C CYS A 81 24.57 -15.90 -1.12
N GLU A 82 24.51 -16.78 -2.13
CA GLU A 82 25.25 -16.59 -3.38
C GLU A 82 24.59 -15.50 -4.24
N MET A 83 25.12 -14.29 -4.20
CA MET A 83 24.67 -13.18 -5.03
C MET A 83 25.48 -13.09 -6.32
N ASP A 84 24.79 -13.08 -7.47
CA ASP A 84 25.43 -12.74 -8.75
C ASP A 84 25.67 -11.23 -8.83
N THR A 85 26.83 -10.82 -8.33
CA THR A 85 27.25 -9.42 -8.32
C THR A 85 27.38 -8.82 -9.73
N TYR A 86 27.56 -9.62 -10.79
CA TYR A 86 27.58 -9.10 -12.15
C TYR A 86 26.18 -8.74 -12.62
N GLU A 87 25.22 -9.63 -12.41
CA GLU A 87 23.81 -9.37 -12.73
C GLU A 87 23.25 -8.22 -11.91
N LEU A 88 23.54 -8.14 -10.61
CA LEU A 88 23.10 -7.07 -9.73
C LEU A 88 23.59 -5.69 -10.16
N ASN A 89 24.83 -5.58 -10.64
CA ASN A 89 25.47 -4.30 -10.98
C ASN A 89 25.20 -3.80 -12.41
N LYS A 90 24.40 -4.52 -13.19
CA LYS A 90 24.01 -4.10 -14.55
C LYS A 90 23.32 -2.74 -14.53
N GLU A 91 23.79 -1.83 -15.37
CA GLU A 91 23.19 -0.49 -15.55
C GLU A 91 21.68 -0.56 -15.80
N SER A 92 21.21 -1.55 -16.56
CA SER A 92 19.80 -1.71 -16.89
C SER A 92 18.88 -1.90 -15.68
N ASN A 93 19.42 -2.32 -14.54
CA ASN A 93 18.67 -2.52 -13.30
C ASN A 93 18.48 -1.21 -12.53
N TYR A 94 19.31 -0.20 -12.79
CA TYR A 94 19.29 1.07 -12.10
C TYR A 94 18.73 2.12 -13.05
N ARG A 95 17.51 2.58 -12.76
CA ARG A 95 16.91 3.70 -13.47
C ARG A 95 16.90 4.90 -12.53
N LEU A 96 17.90 5.75 -12.68
CA LEU A 96 17.83 7.10 -12.14
C LEU A 96 17.01 7.94 -13.12
N MET A 97 15.95 8.58 -12.64
CA MET A 97 15.31 9.63 -13.43
C MET A 97 16.27 10.83 -13.42
N ASP A 98 16.81 11.21 -14.58
CA ASP A 98 17.76 12.31 -14.70
C ASP A 98 17.13 13.65 -14.29
N GLU A 99 17.84 14.46 -13.48
CA GLU A 99 17.40 15.81 -13.10
C GLU A 99 17.24 16.76 -14.30
N GLU A 100 17.90 16.49 -15.44
CA GLU A 100 17.74 17.28 -16.67
C GLU A 100 16.39 17.05 -17.36
N SER A 101 15.72 15.92 -17.13
CA SER A 101 14.32 15.70 -17.54
C SER A 101 13.31 16.49 -16.70
N ARG A 102 13.77 17.05 -15.56
CA ARG A 102 13.02 17.94 -14.67
C ARG A 102 12.93 19.38 -15.19
N TYR A 103 13.78 19.79 -16.15
CA TYR A 103 13.83 21.16 -16.67
C TYR A 103 13.20 21.35 -18.06
N ASP A 104 13.03 20.29 -18.86
CA ASP A 104 12.23 20.36 -20.11
C ASP A 104 10.74 20.08 -19.89
N ASN A 105 10.36 19.78 -18.64
CA ASN A 105 8.97 19.77 -18.21
C ASN A 105 8.68 21.05 -17.40
N GLU A 106 8.57 22.19 -18.09
CA GLU A 106 7.81 23.38 -17.61
C GLU A 106 6.28 23.08 -17.55
N TYR A 107 5.93 21.81 -17.28
CA TYR A 107 4.64 21.22 -16.96
C TYR A 107 4.78 19.92 -16.12
N ASP A 108 5.96 19.60 -15.57
CA ASP A 108 6.07 18.73 -14.38
C ASP A 108 5.74 19.60 -13.16
N VAL A 109 4.46 19.97 -13.10
CA VAL A 109 3.79 20.06 -11.81
C VAL A 109 4.13 18.75 -11.14
N LYS A 110 4.81 18.78 -9.98
CA LYS A 110 4.81 17.67 -9.02
C LYS A 110 3.39 17.15 -9.03
N THR A 111 3.09 16.08 -9.76
CA THR A 111 1.70 15.65 -9.78
C THR A 111 1.50 15.21 -8.36
N ASP A 112 0.59 15.85 -7.64
CA ASP A 112 0.15 15.42 -6.33
C ASP A 112 -0.57 14.04 -6.43
N ALA A 113 -0.14 13.19 -7.37
CA ALA A 113 -0.65 11.89 -7.77
C ALA A 113 -0.12 10.84 -6.82
N GLU A 114 -0.95 10.59 -5.82
CA GLU A 114 -0.78 9.56 -4.81
C GLU A 114 -1.51 8.28 -5.23
N GLU A 115 -1.01 7.14 -4.76
CA GLU A 115 -1.71 5.87 -4.97
C GLU A 115 -2.98 5.81 -4.12
N PRO A 116 -4.09 5.25 -4.65
CA PRO A 116 -5.29 5.06 -3.87
C PRO A 116 -5.07 4.03 -2.75
N VAL A 117 -5.69 4.28 -1.60
CA VAL A 117 -5.64 3.38 -0.45
C VAL A 117 -6.66 2.26 -0.65
N LEU A 118 -6.30 1.03 -0.29
CA LEU A 118 -7.23 -0.09 -0.31
C LEU A 118 -8.22 0.01 0.85
N ARG A 119 -9.51 -0.09 0.56
CA ARG A 119 -10.59 -0.02 1.55
C ARG A 119 -11.71 -1.02 1.25
N THR A 120 -12.31 -1.61 2.28
CA THR A 120 -13.55 -2.37 2.11
C THR A 120 -14.69 -1.40 1.79
N ARG A 121 -15.30 -1.56 0.60
CA ARG A 121 -16.40 -0.72 0.14
C ARG A 121 -17.68 -1.06 0.88
N VAL A 122 -18.36 -0.05 1.40
CA VAL A 122 -19.67 -0.19 2.04
C VAL A 122 -20.75 0.39 1.14
N LEU A 123 -21.78 -0.40 0.82
CA LEU A 123 -22.96 0.05 0.10
C LEU A 123 -24.19 -0.03 1.02
N GLU A 124 -24.89 1.09 1.21
CA GLU A 124 -26.16 1.12 1.91
C GLU A 124 -27.32 1.04 0.92
N ARG A 125 -28.20 0.04 1.07
CA ARG A 125 -29.34 -0.18 0.17
C ARG A 125 -30.61 -0.46 0.98
N GLY A 126 -31.40 0.57 1.24
CA GLY A 126 -32.65 0.45 1.99
C GLY A 126 -32.41 -0.09 3.41
N HIS A 127 -32.87 -1.31 3.66
CA HIS A 127 -32.70 -2.01 4.95
C HIS A 127 -31.46 -2.92 5.01
N ARG A 128 -30.53 -2.81 4.06
CA ARG A 128 -29.32 -3.63 3.98
C ARG A 128 -28.06 -2.77 3.92
N VAL A 129 -26.97 -3.34 4.42
CA VAL A 129 -25.61 -2.82 4.31
C VAL A 129 -24.75 -3.93 3.73
N CYS A 130 -24.00 -3.64 2.69
CA CYS A 130 -23.20 -4.60 1.95
C CYS A 130 -21.72 -4.20 2.00
N PHE A 131 -20.85 -5.18 2.18
CA PHE A 131 -19.41 -5.03 2.32
C PHE A 131 -18.72 -5.75 1.16
N SER A 132 -17.78 -5.09 0.47
CA SER A 132 -17.05 -5.76 -0.61
C SER A 132 -16.24 -6.93 -0.05
N THR A 133 -16.24 -8.05 -0.76
CA THR A 133 -15.45 -9.24 -0.39
C THR A 133 -13.96 -9.04 -0.61
N GLU A 134 -13.60 -8.11 -1.49
CA GLU A 134 -12.24 -7.69 -1.75
C GLU A 134 -12.11 -6.18 -1.44
N PRO A 135 -10.94 -5.73 -0.94
CA PRO A 135 -10.65 -4.31 -0.81
C PRO A 135 -10.63 -3.65 -2.20
N VAL A 136 -11.09 -2.42 -2.28
CA VAL A 136 -11.07 -1.63 -3.51
C VAL A 136 -10.25 -0.36 -3.31
N PRO A 137 -9.53 0.13 -4.33
CA PRO A 137 -8.82 1.40 -4.26
C PRO A 137 -9.81 2.56 -4.08
N GLU A 138 -9.51 3.43 -3.13
CA GLU A 138 -10.27 4.64 -2.81
C GLU A 138 -9.30 5.78 -2.47
N CYS A 139 -9.57 6.98 -3.00
CA CYS A 139 -8.78 8.15 -2.66
C CYS A 139 -9.15 8.67 -1.26
N LEU A 140 -8.18 9.30 -0.59
CA LEU A 140 -8.45 10.04 0.65
C LEU A 140 -9.46 11.17 0.35
N SER A 141 -10.29 11.53 1.34
CA SER A 141 -11.46 12.39 1.13
C SER A 141 -11.16 13.79 0.58
N GLU A 142 -9.90 14.22 0.63
CA GLU A 142 -9.42 15.52 0.15
C GLU A 142 -8.79 15.44 -1.25
N MET A 143 -8.63 14.23 -1.80
CA MET A 143 -7.99 13.97 -3.08
C MET A 143 -8.99 13.66 -4.18
N LYS A 144 -8.59 13.90 -5.43
CA LYS A 144 -9.41 13.65 -6.61
C LYS A 144 -8.98 12.41 -7.37
N GLU A 145 -9.96 11.56 -7.64
CA GLU A 145 -9.80 10.41 -8.53
C GLU A 145 -9.36 10.83 -9.94
N ARG A 146 -8.31 10.19 -10.45
CA ARG A 146 -7.87 10.30 -11.85
C ARG A 146 -7.64 8.91 -12.45
N ASP A 147 -7.82 8.84 -13.76
CA ASP A 147 -7.69 7.62 -14.57
C ASP A 147 -8.46 6.44 -14.01
N THR A 148 -9.79 6.50 -14.04
CA THR A 148 -10.63 5.46 -13.45
C THR A 148 -10.78 4.23 -14.34
N TYR A 149 -10.97 3.05 -13.73
CA TYR A 149 -11.39 1.82 -14.41
C TYR A 149 -12.67 1.27 -13.81
N ASN A 150 -13.33 0.36 -14.52
CA ASN A 150 -14.52 -0.31 -13.98
C ASN A 150 -14.18 -1.75 -13.58
N LYS A 151 -14.62 -2.16 -12.39
CA LYS A 151 -14.48 -3.53 -11.89
C LYS A 151 -15.83 -4.02 -11.35
N VAL A 152 -16.19 -5.26 -11.66
CA VAL A 152 -17.32 -5.93 -11.00
C VAL A 152 -16.80 -6.50 -9.69
N VAL A 153 -17.36 -6.04 -8.59
CA VAL A 153 -16.93 -6.39 -7.23
C VAL A 153 -18.06 -7.15 -6.55
N SER A 154 -17.71 -8.25 -5.88
CA SER A 154 -18.64 -9.05 -5.08
C SER A 154 -18.78 -8.45 -3.68
N PHE A 155 -19.97 -8.53 -3.12
CA PHE A 155 -20.33 -8.00 -1.82
C PHE A 155 -21.06 -9.04 -1.00
N ARG A 156 -20.85 -9.00 0.32
CA ARG A 156 -21.66 -9.71 1.31
C ARG A 156 -22.61 -8.73 2.01
N CYS A 157 -23.90 -9.06 2.07
CA CYS A 157 -24.93 -8.14 2.57
C CYS A 157 -25.53 -8.62 3.90
N LEU A 158 -25.70 -7.69 4.83
CA LEU A 158 -26.40 -7.88 6.09
C LEU A 158 -27.62 -6.96 6.19
N ARG A 159 -28.60 -7.35 7.02
CA ARG A 159 -29.64 -6.41 7.43
C ARG A 159 -29.01 -5.27 8.23
N ARG A 160 -29.43 -4.04 7.97
CA ARG A 160 -28.92 -2.85 8.67
C ARG A 160 -29.12 -2.90 10.18
N SER A 161 -30.16 -3.60 10.64
CA SER A 161 -30.44 -3.81 12.06
C SER A 161 -29.62 -4.94 12.71
N ALA A 162 -28.80 -5.65 11.95
CA ALA A 162 -28.01 -6.76 12.48
C ALA A 162 -26.81 -6.19 13.29
N PRO A 163 -26.58 -6.65 14.53
CA PRO A 163 -25.44 -6.18 15.34
C PRO A 163 -24.08 -6.39 14.67
N LEU A 164 -23.95 -7.44 13.85
CA LEU A 164 -22.74 -7.70 13.07
C LEU A 164 -22.48 -6.60 12.03
N ALA A 165 -23.50 -6.05 11.37
CA ALA A 165 -23.34 -4.97 10.40
C ALA A 165 -22.72 -3.72 11.06
N ASP A 166 -23.21 -3.35 12.25
CA ASP A 166 -22.65 -2.23 13.01
C ASP A 166 -21.21 -2.49 13.46
N ARG A 167 -20.88 -3.74 13.83
CA ARG A 167 -19.51 -4.13 14.19
C ARG A 167 -18.58 -3.99 12.99
N LEU A 168 -18.94 -4.53 11.84
CA LEU A 168 -18.13 -4.46 10.62
C LEU A 168 -17.92 -3.01 10.14
N VAL A 169 -18.95 -2.16 10.21
CA VAL A 169 -18.81 -0.73 9.90
C VAL A 169 -17.83 -0.04 10.84
N ARG A 170 -17.81 -0.39 12.13
CA ARG A 170 -16.85 0.16 13.09
C ARG A 170 -15.43 -0.34 12.82
N GLU A 171 -15.28 -1.58 12.40
CA GLU A 171 -13.99 -2.18 12.07
C GLU A 171 -13.36 -1.49 10.84
N ILE A 172 -14.14 -1.27 9.78
CA ILE A 172 -13.69 -0.53 8.57
C ILE A 172 -13.26 0.90 8.88
N ARG A 173 -13.82 1.52 9.93
CA ARG A 173 -13.39 2.86 10.35
C ARG A 173 -12.03 2.86 11.05
N ARG A 174 -11.61 1.72 11.61
CA ARG A 174 -10.33 1.54 12.28
C ARG A 174 -9.26 1.04 11.31
N GLU A 175 -9.56 -0.06 10.62
CA GLU A 175 -8.58 -0.83 9.85
C GLU A 175 -8.63 -0.58 8.35
N ASN A 176 -9.61 0.21 7.85
CA ASN A 176 -9.98 0.42 6.44
C ASN A 176 -10.43 -0.85 5.70
N VAL A 177 -9.90 -2.01 6.04
CA VAL A 177 -10.08 -3.27 5.35
C VAL A 177 -10.55 -4.34 6.34
N LEU A 178 -11.59 -5.08 5.97
CA LEU A 178 -12.04 -6.27 6.69
C LEU A 178 -11.21 -7.49 6.28
N THR A 179 -10.91 -8.34 7.24
CA THR A 179 -10.35 -9.67 7.02
C THR A 179 -11.41 -10.61 6.43
N SER A 180 -11.00 -11.61 5.66
CA SER A 180 -11.94 -12.46 4.91
C SER A 180 -12.87 -13.29 5.81
N ASP A 181 -12.33 -13.77 6.94
CA ASP A 181 -13.04 -14.57 7.95
C ASP A 181 -14.28 -13.87 8.50
N LEU A 182 -14.25 -12.54 8.64
CA LEU A 182 -15.38 -11.74 9.11
C LEU A 182 -16.55 -11.71 8.11
N LEU A 183 -16.30 -12.04 6.85
CA LEU A 183 -17.29 -12.02 5.76
C LEU A 183 -17.71 -13.42 5.31
N GLU A 184 -16.98 -14.47 5.67
CA GLU A 184 -17.24 -15.85 5.26
C GLU A 184 -18.61 -16.37 5.73
N GLU A 185 -19.04 -15.98 6.93
CA GLU A 185 -20.33 -16.40 7.51
C GLU A 185 -21.56 -15.72 6.87
N ILE A 186 -21.35 -14.74 5.99
CA ILE A 186 -22.44 -13.96 5.39
C ILE A 186 -22.83 -14.58 4.05
N GLU A 187 -23.91 -15.35 4.03
CA GLU A 187 -24.35 -16.07 2.82
C GLU A 187 -24.86 -15.18 1.70
N GLU A 188 -25.47 -14.03 2.02
CA GLU A 188 -26.11 -13.17 1.02
C GLU A 188 -25.06 -12.43 0.17
N THR A 189 -24.98 -12.78 -1.12
CA THR A 189 -24.05 -12.17 -2.07
C THR A 189 -24.73 -11.17 -3.01
N TYR A 190 -23.98 -10.17 -3.44
CA TYR A 190 -24.40 -9.20 -4.44
C TYR A 190 -23.20 -8.75 -5.28
N GLU A 191 -23.32 -8.74 -6.61
CA GLU A 191 -22.29 -8.20 -7.48
C GLU A 191 -22.67 -6.79 -7.97
N HIS A 192 -21.70 -5.89 -7.95
CA HIS A 192 -21.90 -4.51 -8.41
C HIS A 192 -20.69 -4.01 -9.20
N LYS A 193 -20.97 -3.28 -10.28
CA LYS A 193 -19.93 -2.62 -11.07
C LYS A 193 -19.55 -1.30 -10.40
N LEU A 194 -18.32 -1.21 -9.90
CA LEU A 194 -17.74 0.01 -9.37
C LEU A 194 -16.86 0.69 -10.42
N ARG A 195 -16.83 2.02 -10.35
CA ARG A 195 -15.82 2.85 -10.99
C ARG A 195 -14.77 3.17 -9.92
N LEU A 196 -13.53 2.81 -10.18
CA LEU A 196 -12.42 2.82 -9.22
C LEU A 196 -11.26 3.67 -9.76
N PRO A 197 -10.59 4.48 -8.91
CA PRO A 197 -9.44 5.29 -9.32
C PRO A 197 -8.21 4.42 -9.59
N LYS A 198 -7.37 4.83 -10.55
CA LYS A 198 -5.98 4.34 -10.64
C LYS A 198 -5.01 5.22 -9.87
N MET A 199 -5.32 6.50 -9.71
CA MET A 199 -4.48 7.47 -8.99
C MET A 199 -5.35 8.55 -8.33
N CYS A 200 -4.78 9.24 -7.35
CA CYS A 200 -5.43 10.27 -6.55
C CYS A 200 -4.61 11.56 -6.59
N LEU A 201 -5.19 12.69 -7.00
CA LEU A 201 -4.50 13.97 -7.02
C LEU A 201 -4.83 14.80 -5.77
N ALA A 202 -3.83 15.26 -5.02
CA ALA A 202 -4.02 16.33 -4.04
C ALA A 202 -4.27 17.68 -4.74
N PHE A 203 -4.85 18.63 -4.02
CA PHE A 203 -5.28 19.94 -4.51
C PHE A 203 -4.79 21.06 -3.62
#